data_AF-A0A0R3TA50-F1
#
_entry.id   AF-A0A0R3TA50-F1
#
_cell.length_a   1.000
_cell.length_b   1.000
_cell.length_c   1.000
_cell.angle_alpha   90.00
_cell.angle_beta   90.00
_cell.angle_gamma   90.00
#
_symmetry.space_group_name_H-M   'P 1'
#
loop_
_entity.id
_entity.type
_entity.pdbx_description
1 polymer ?
#
loop_
_entity_poly.entity_id
_entity_poly.type
_entity_poly.pdbx_seq_one_letter_code
_entity_poly.pdbx_strand_id
1 'polypeptide(L)'
;MVSLDVEFTKSLMNLIEYIAEIIKIFLTIRGFVDQFICASLCIAFPTINTSLSSGQIIHISKGFDIRDYAGVDVVKVLQKHLDRRALNVKCVALINDAVSTLQACALDEEGCYASFVLSKFSSLIF
;
A
#
# COMPACT_ATOMS: atom_id res chain seq x y z
N MET A 1 -7.18 -19.51 6.48
CA MET A 1 -6.05 -18.67 6.91
C MET A 1 -4.93 -18.94 5.91
N VAL A 2 -4.73 -18.05 4.94
CA VAL A 2 -3.64 -18.21 3.96
C VAL A 2 -2.36 -17.95 4.71
N SER A 3 -1.58 -19.01 4.99
CA SER A 3 -0.23 -18.86 5.50
C SER A 3 0.58 -18.11 4.46
N LEU A 4 1.00 -16.88 4.77
CA LEU A 4 1.98 -16.17 3.96
C LEU A 4 3.24 -17.02 3.93
N ASP A 5 3.63 -17.52 2.75
CA ASP A 5 4.84 -18.31 2.60
C ASP A 5 6.05 -17.55 3.15
N VAL A 6 6.96 -18.28 3.80
CA VAL A 6 8.18 -17.71 4.43
C VAL A 6 9.08 -17.01 3.39
N GLU A 7 8.89 -17.30 2.10
CA GLU A 7 9.61 -16.67 0.99
C GLU A 7 9.01 -15.32 0.59
N PHE A 8 7.72 -15.11 0.88
CA PHE A 8 6.98 -13.87 0.62
C PHE A 8 7.46 -12.71 1.49
N THR A 9 7.92 -13.02 2.70
CA THR A 9 8.37 -12.03 3.67
C THR A 9 9.82 -11.59 3.48
N LYS A 10 10.49 -12.08 2.42
CA LYS A 10 11.93 -11.84 2.18
C LYS A 10 12.25 -10.82 1.08
N SER A 11 11.30 -10.54 0.17
CA SER A 11 11.49 -9.61 -0.93
C SER A 11 10.29 -8.67 -1.12
N LEU A 12 10.59 -7.38 -1.26
CA LEU A 12 9.62 -6.34 -1.56
C LEU A 12 9.01 -6.54 -2.94
N MET A 13 9.82 -6.98 -3.92
CA MET A 13 9.34 -7.25 -5.27
C MET A 13 8.35 -8.40 -5.29
N ASN A 14 8.63 -9.49 -4.55
CA ASN A 14 7.68 -10.59 -4.39
C ASN A 14 6.39 -10.11 -3.71
N LEU A 15 6.52 -9.34 -2.61
CA LEU A 15 5.37 -8.75 -1.90
C LEU A 15 4.45 -7.98 -2.86
N ILE A 16 5.02 -7.08 -3.65
CA ILE A 16 4.27 -6.23 -4.57
C ILE A 16 3.69 -7.03 -5.74
N GLU A 17 4.42 -8.01 -6.27
CA GLU A 17 3.94 -8.90 -7.33
C GLU A 17 2.66 -9.63 -6.91
N TYR A 18 2.61 -10.15 -5.68
CA TYR A 18 1.38 -10.78 -5.16
C TYR A 18 0.26 -9.78 -4.90
N ILE A 19 0.56 -8.60 -4.37
CA ILE A 19 -0.46 -7.56 -4.23
C ILE A 19 -1.09 -7.25 -5.59
N ALA A 20 -0.29 -7.10 -6.64
CA ALA A 20 -0.78 -6.88 -8.00
C ALA A 20 -1.63 -8.07 -8.52
N GLU A 21 -1.26 -9.30 -8.19
CA GLU A 21 -2.05 -10.49 -8.54
C GLU A 21 -3.40 -10.53 -7.81
N ILE A 22 -3.40 -10.22 -6.51
CA ILE A 22 -4.63 -10.11 -5.72
C ILE A 22 -5.54 -9.01 -6.27
N ILE A 23 -4.98 -7.86 -6.67
CA ILE A 23 -5.76 -6.79 -7.32
C ILE A 23 -6.40 -7.32 -8.61
N LYS A 24 -5.64 -7.99 -9.49
CA LYS A 24 -6.19 -8.60 -10.71
C LYS A 24 -7.35 -9.55 -10.42
N ILE A 25 -7.16 -10.45 -9.46
CA ILE A 25 -8.19 -11.43 -9.05
C ILE A 25 -9.43 -10.68 -8.55
N PHE A 26 -9.24 -9.70 -7.68
CA PHE A 26 -10.34 -8.88 -7.15
C PHE A 26 -11.12 -8.18 -8.28
N LEU A 27 -10.43 -7.51 -9.21
CA LEU A 27 -11.08 -6.82 -10.32
C LEU A 27 -11.84 -7.77 -11.25
N THR A 28 -11.29 -8.96 -11.48
CA THR A 28 -11.94 -10.00 -12.29
C THR A 28 -13.23 -10.48 -11.61
N ILE A 29 -13.16 -10.82 -10.32
CA ILE A 29 -14.31 -11.31 -9.55
C ILE A 29 -15.41 -10.24 -9.46
N ARG A 30 -15.03 -8.96 -9.36
CA ARG A 30 -15.99 -7.84 -9.22
C ARG A 30 -16.48 -7.29 -10.56
N GLY A 31 -15.94 -7.76 -11.69
CA GLY A 31 -16.34 -7.29 -13.02
C GLY A 31 -15.84 -5.87 -13.35
N PHE A 32 -14.69 -5.46 -12.80
CA PHE A 32 -14.14 -4.11 -12.95
C PHE A 32 -12.90 -4.04 -13.87
N VAL A 33 -12.61 -5.11 -14.62
CA VAL A 33 -11.40 -5.22 -15.45
C VAL A 33 -11.26 -4.12 -16.50
N ASP A 34 -12.38 -3.61 -17.03
CA ASP A 34 -12.40 -2.56 -18.06
C ASP A 34 -12.49 -1.14 -17.48
N GLN A 35 -12.67 -0.99 -16.16
CA GLN A 35 -12.85 0.31 -15.53
C GLN A 35 -11.52 0.97 -15.20
N PHE A 36 -11.44 2.28 -15.39
CA PHE A 36 -10.32 3.06 -14.87
C PHE A 36 -10.49 3.28 -13.37
N ILE A 37 -9.52 2.82 -12.59
CA ILE A 37 -9.58 2.85 -11.12
C ILE A 37 -8.42 3.68 -10.58
N CYS A 38 -8.75 4.71 -9.80
CA CYS A 38 -7.79 5.39 -8.95
C CYS A 38 -7.68 4.66 -7.61
N ALA A 39 -6.47 4.32 -7.20
CA ALA A 39 -6.21 3.64 -5.93
C ALA A 39 -5.12 4.36 -5.13
N SER A 40 -5.23 4.31 -3.81
CA SER A 40 -4.17 4.70 -2.88
C SER A 40 -3.50 3.45 -2.31
N LEU A 41 -2.17 3.47 -2.24
CA LEU A 41 -1.40 2.46 -1.52
C LEU A 41 -1.27 2.90 -0.05
N CYS A 42 -1.97 2.21 0.84
CA CYS A 42 -1.79 2.37 2.27
C CYS A 42 -0.71 1.37 2.75
N ILE A 43 0.44 1.87 3.20
CA ILE A 43 1.52 1.02 3.70
C ILE A 43 1.74 1.27 5.19
N ALA A 44 1.64 0.20 5.99
CA ALA A 44 1.79 0.27 7.43
C ALA A 44 3.25 0.04 7.86
N PHE A 45 4.19 0.67 7.14
CA PHE A 45 5.61 0.75 7.49
C PHE A 45 6.01 2.23 7.49
N PRO A 46 7.00 2.64 8.29
CA PRO A 46 7.54 3.99 8.21
C PRO A 46 8.04 4.30 6.78
N THR A 47 7.55 5.39 6.18
CA THR A 47 7.95 5.85 4.85
C THR A 47 8.48 7.28 4.87
N ILE A 48 9.34 7.59 3.90
CA ILE A 48 9.62 8.97 3.49
C ILE A 48 8.89 9.18 2.16
N ASN A 49 7.86 10.03 2.19
CA ASN A 49 7.13 10.42 0.99
C ASN A 49 7.87 11.58 0.31
N THR A 50 8.16 11.45 -0.99
CA THR A 50 8.77 12.53 -1.80
C THR A 50 7.72 13.32 -2.58
N SER A 51 6.53 12.74 -2.76
CA SER A 51 5.32 13.39 -3.26
C SER A 51 4.09 12.61 -2.78
N LEU A 52 2.88 13.04 -3.16
CA LEU A 52 1.67 12.30 -2.83
C LEU A 52 1.72 10.85 -3.35
N SER A 53 2.28 10.62 -4.54
CA SER A 53 2.33 9.31 -5.22
C SER A 53 3.74 8.72 -5.33
N SER A 54 4.64 9.06 -4.41
CA SER A 54 5.99 8.50 -4.39
C SER A 54 6.57 8.50 -2.98
N GLY A 55 7.23 7.41 -2.62
CA GLY A 55 7.93 7.31 -1.35
C GLY A 55 8.65 5.98 -1.18
N GLN A 56 9.48 5.92 -0.16
CA GLN A 56 10.36 4.79 0.13
C GLN A 56 10.14 4.31 1.56
N ILE A 57 10.24 3.00 1.79
CA ILE A 57 10.21 2.42 3.13
C ILE A 57 11.54 2.74 3.82
N ILE A 58 11.46 3.26 5.05
CA ILE A 58 12.64 3.56 5.89
C ILE A 58 13.12 2.29 6.58
N HIS A 59 12.18 1.51 7.14
CA HIS A 59 12.48 0.35 7.96
C HIS A 59 11.35 -0.68 7.91
N ILE A 60 11.73 -1.95 7.71
CA ILE A 60 10.80 -3.09 7.74
C ILE A 60 10.67 -3.60 9.17
N SER A 61 9.44 -3.83 9.61
CA SER A 61 9.13 -4.30 10.98
C SER A 61 8.08 -5.41 10.94
N LYS A 62 7.38 -5.66 12.06
CA LYS A 62 6.22 -6.57 12.12
C LYS A 62 6.53 -8.02 11.72
N GLY A 63 7.77 -8.48 11.91
CA GLY A 63 8.20 -9.84 11.61
C GLY A 63 8.49 -10.12 10.13
N PHE A 64 8.49 -9.09 9.27
CA PHE A 64 8.97 -9.20 7.90
C PHE A 64 10.50 -9.15 7.87
N ASP A 65 11.13 -9.94 7.00
CA ASP A 65 12.59 -9.97 6.74
C ASP A 65 12.87 -9.54 5.30
N ILE A 66 12.19 -8.48 4.86
CA ILE A 66 12.37 -7.91 3.52
C ILE A 66 13.67 -7.13 3.53
N ARG A 67 14.62 -7.48 2.67
CA ARG A 67 15.98 -6.88 2.67
C ARG A 67 16.24 -5.95 1.48
N ASP A 68 15.45 -6.06 0.43
CA ASP A 68 15.61 -5.36 -0.86
C ASP A 68 14.69 -4.12 -1.00
N TYR A 69 14.34 -3.47 0.12
CA TYR A 69 13.44 -2.31 0.13
C TYR A 69 14.14 -0.95 0.07
N ALA A 70 15.43 -0.89 0.43
CA ALA A 70 16.15 0.37 0.57
C ALA A 70 16.25 1.10 -0.79
N GLY A 71 15.88 2.39 -0.81
CA GLY A 71 15.92 3.22 -2.01
C GLY A 71 14.84 2.90 -3.07
N VAL A 72 13.93 1.96 -2.78
CA VAL A 72 12.89 1.54 -3.71
C VAL A 72 11.64 2.40 -3.54
N ASP A 73 11.21 3.01 -4.64
CA ASP A 73 9.93 3.73 -4.70
C ASP A 73 8.77 2.72 -4.83
N VAL A 74 8.08 2.48 -3.72
CA VAL A 74 7.05 1.43 -3.64
C VAL A 74 5.87 1.67 -4.56
N VAL A 75 5.52 2.94 -4.82
CA VAL A 75 4.41 3.28 -5.72
C VAL A 75 4.78 2.99 -7.16
N LYS A 76 5.99 3.39 -7.58
CA LYS A 76 6.47 3.11 -8.94
C LYS A 76 6.59 1.62 -9.21
N VAL A 77 7.08 0.87 -8.23
CA VAL A 77 7.16 -0.59 -8.34
C VAL A 77 5.77 -1.19 -8.48
N LEU A 78 4.82 -0.85 -7.59
CA LEU A 78 3.44 -1.31 -7.72
C LEU A 78 2.83 -0.95 -9.08
N GLN A 79 2.97 0.31 -9.51
CA GLN A 79 2.43 0.75 -10.80
C GLN A 79 3.00 -0.07 -11.96
N LYS A 80 4.32 -0.34 -11.97
CA LYS A 80 4.95 -1.19 -12.99
C LYS A 80 4.34 -2.60 -13.02
N HIS A 81 4.00 -3.18 -11.87
CA HIS A 81 3.39 -4.51 -11.80
C HIS A 81 1.92 -4.52 -12.26
N LEU A 82 1.19 -3.42 -12.03
CA LEU A 82 -0.17 -3.22 -12.54
C LEU A 82 -0.16 -3.03 -14.07
N ASP A 83 0.73 -2.17 -14.57
CA ASP A 83 0.87 -1.88 -16.01
C ASP A 83 1.26 -3.12 -16.80
N ARG A 84 2.21 -3.92 -16.29
CA ARG A 84 2.63 -5.19 -16.91
C ARG A 84 1.51 -6.22 -17.03
N ARG A 85 0.50 -6.12 -16.16
CA ARG A 85 -0.69 -6.97 -16.17
C ARG A 85 -1.83 -6.39 -17.00
N ALA A 86 -1.62 -5.25 -17.66
CA ALA A 86 -2.63 -4.50 -18.38
C ALA A 86 -3.87 -4.17 -17.52
N LEU A 87 -3.67 -3.93 -16.23
CA LEU A 87 -4.74 -3.49 -15.34
C LEU A 87 -4.93 -1.99 -15.47
N ASN A 88 -6.17 -1.54 -15.65
CA ASN A 88 -6.51 -0.13 -15.78
C ASN A 88 -6.58 0.58 -14.41
N VAL A 89 -5.53 0.43 -13.60
CA VAL A 89 -5.44 0.94 -12.23
C VAL A 89 -4.28 1.93 -12.14
N LYS A 90 -4.57 3.12 -11.60
CA LYS A 90 -3.58 4.14 -11.30
C LYS A 90 -3.40 4.28 -9.79
N CYS A 91 -2.18 4.04 -9.30
CA CYS A 91 -1.82 4.40 -7.94
C CYS A 91 -1.58 5.92 -7.86
N VAL A 92 -2.46 6.64 -7.16
CA VAL A 92 -2.48 8.10 -7.08
C VAL A 92 -1.95 8.64 -5.76
N ALA A 93 -1.79 7.79 -4.74
CA ALA A 93 -1.30 8.21 -3.44
C ALA A 93 -0.58 7.08 -2.69
N LEU A 94 0.43 7.45 -1.90
CA LEU A 94 1.06 6.65 -0.85
C LEU A 94 0.68 7.26 0.49
N ILE A 95 -0.10 6.52 1.27
CA ILE A 95 -0.59 6.97 2.58
C ILE A 95 -0.16 5.99 3.66
N ASN A 96 -0.09 6.47 4.90
CA ASN A 96 0.05 5.62 6.08
C ASN A 96 -1.34 5.25 6.64
N ASP A 97 -1.35 4.36 7.62
CA ASP A 97 -2.56 3.87 8.28
C ASP A 97 -3.36 4.95 9.02
N ALA A 98 -2.70 5.91 9.68
CA ALA A 98 -3.38 7.05 10.29
C ALA A 98 -4.05 7.95 9.24
N VAL A 99 -3.36 8.31 8.16
CA VAL A 99 -3.95 9.12 7.07
C VAL A 99 -5.14 8.40 6.43
N SER A 100 -5.04 7.08 6.23
CA SER A 100 -6.15 6.27 5.73
C SER A 100 -7.36 6.27 6.69
N THR A 101 -7.09 6.19 8.00
CA THR A 101 -8.13 6.24 9.04
C THR A 101 -8.81 7.60 9.08
N LEU A 102 -8.01 8.68 9.04
CA LEU A 102 -8.53 10.05 8.97
C LEU A 102 -9.38 10.25 7.72
N GLN A 103 -8.92 9.79 6.55
CA GLN A 103 -9.66 9.91 5.30
C GLN A 103 -11.03 9.20 5.37
N ALA A 104 -11.07 8.00 5.97
CA ALA A 104 -12.32 7.26 6.13
C ALA A 104 -13.30 7.99 7.07
N CYS A 105 -12.81 8.53 8.20
CA CYS A 105 -13.66 9.25 9.15
C CYS A 105 -14.12 10.62 8.61
N ALA A 106 -13.24 11.37 7.96
CA ALA A 106 -13.54 12.69 7.42
C ALA A 106 -14.50 12.65 6.23
N LEU A 107 -14.73 11.48 5.63
CA LEU A 107 -15.74 11.31 4.57
C LEU A 107 -17.16 11.46 5.12
N ASP A 108 -17.41 10.99 6.34
CA ASP A 108 -18.73 10.96 6.96
C ASP A 108 -18.94 12.10 7.97
N GLU A 109 -17.86 12.60 8.59
CA GLU A 109 -17.92 13.58 9.68
C GLU A 109 -17.07 14.83 9.38
N GLU A 110 -17.71 15.98 9.14
CA GLU A 110 -17.05 17.26 8.86
C GLU A 110 -16.21 17.81 10.04
N GLY A 111 -16.25 17.15 11.21
CA GLY A 111 -15.45 17.49 12.39
C GLY A 111 -14.20 16.63 12.62
N CYS A 112 -13.86 15.71 11.71
CA CYS A 112 -12.71 14.82 11.89
C CYS A 112 -11.41 15.46 11.37
N TYR A 113 -10.57 15.95 12.28
CA TYR A 113 -9.31 16.64 11.94
C TYR A 113 -8.05 15.83 12.26
N ALA A 114 -8.17 14.78 13.06
CA ALA A 114 -7.05 13.96 13.48
C ALA A 114 -7.50 12.51 13.68
N SER A 115 -6.59 11.57 13.48
CA SER A 115 -6.80 10.17 13.80
C SER A 115 -5.56 9.57 14.45
N PHE A 116 -5.76 8.52 15.23
CA PHE A 116 -4.68 7.87 15.99
C PHE A 116 -4.76 6.37 15.79
N VAL A 117 -3.64 5.76 15.39
CA VAL A 117 -3.51 4.31 15.26
C VAL A 117 -2.62 3.78 16.39
N LEU A 118 -3.23 3.13 17.36
CA LEU A 118 -2.53 2.47 18.47
C LEU A 118 -2.22 1.01 18.08
N SER A 119 -0.94 0.77 17.77
CA SER A 119 -0.40 -0.54 17.40
C SER A 119 0.89 -0.80 18.18
N LYS A 120 1.26 -2.07 18.35
CA LYS A 120 2.57 -2.47 18.92
C LYS A 120 3.76 -1.86 18.15
N PHE A 121 3.53 -1.42 16.91
CA PHE A 121 4.51 -0.79 16.03
C PHE A 121 4.06 0.61 15.58
N SER A 122 3.38 1.34 16.47
CA SER A 122 2.69 2.60 16.19
C SER A 122 3.60 3.65 15.54
N SER A 123 3.05 4.35 14.55
CA SER A 123 3.61 5.57 13.98
C SER A 123 2.69 6.72 14.38
N LEU A 124 3.20 7.70 15.14
CA LEU A 124 2.49 8.97 15.38
C LEU A 124 2.70 9.87 14.17
N ILE A 125 1.63 10.35 13.56
CA ILE A 125 1.70 11.41 12.56
C ILE A 125 0.63 12.44 12.91
N PHE A 126 1.09 13.65 13.24
CA PHE A 126 0.26 14.84 13.47
C PHE A 126 -0.23 15.42 12.15
#